data_AF-A0A7S4CTG6-F1
#
_entry.id   AF-A0A7S4CTG6-F1
#
_cell.length_a   1.000
_cell.length_b   1.000
_cell.length_c   1.000
_cell.angle_alpha   90.00
_cell.angle_beta   90.00
_cell.angle_gamma   90.00
#
_symmetry.space_group_name_H-M   'P 1'
#
loop_
_entity.id
_entity.type
_entity.pdbx_description
1 polymer ?
#
loop_
_entity_poly.entity_id
_entity_poly.type
_entity_poly.pdbx_seq_one_letter_code
_entity_poly.pdbx_strand_id
1 'polypeptide(L)'
;PKLKWYYGYSLLLVPASLLGVKVSPLFFMAHLLILIGRSNVAQNVIEAMTANGTSLLMTLILGMFIVYVFTAIGYELFAEDLAGETHENCTTLLQCFIFAFVSGPRAGGGVGELLTQHRWESTRHLLRLG
;
A
#
# COMPACT_ATOMS: atom_id res chain seq x y z
N PRO A 1 -18.91 -10.31 23.88
CA PRO A 1 -17.98 -9.63 22.94
C PRO A 1 -18.09 -8.09 22.88
N LYS A 2 -19.29 -7.49 22.77
CA LYS A 2 -19.46 -6.02 22.65
C LYS A 2 -18.98 -5.20 23.86
N LEU A 3 -18.94 -5.81 25.06
CA LEU A 3 -18.49 -5.15 26.29
C LEU A 3 -16.96 -4.93 26.36
N LYS A 4 -16.14 -5.87 25.86
CA LYS A 4 -14.68 -5.71 25.78
C LYS A 4 -14.29 -4.55 24.86
N TRP A 5 -14.98 -4.43 23.72
CA TRP A 5 -14.80 -3.32 22.78
C TRP A 5 -15.21 -1.98 23.38
N TYR A 6 -16.33 -1.93 24.12
CA TYR A 6 -16.76 -0.72 24.81
C TYR A 6 -15.73 -0.23 25.84
N TYR A 7 -15.19 -1.14 26.65
CA TYR A 7 -14.19 -0.81 27.68
C TYR A 7 -12.85 -0.40 27.06
N GLY A 8 -12.39 -1.08 26.00
CA GLY A 8 -11.18 -0.72 25.26
C GLY A 8 -11.28 0.63 24.56
N TYR A 9 -12.42 0.92 23.92
CA TYR A 9 -12.69 2.23 23.33
C TYR A 9 -12.72 3.33 24.40
N SER A 10 -13.37 3.09 25.54
CA SER A 10 -13.43 4.07 26.63
C SER A 10 -12.06 4.36 27.23
N LEU A 11 -11.20 3.34 27.37
CA LEU A 11 -9.82 3.48 27.85
C LEU A 11 -8.91 4.23 26.87
N LEU A 12 -9.17 4.13 25.56
CA LEU A 12 -8.36 4.76 24.52
C LEU A 12 -8.81 6.21 24.22
N LEU A 13 -10.10 6.50 24.43
CA LEU A 13 -10.69 7.82 24.20
C LEU A 13 -10.20 8.87 25.21
N VAL A 14 -10.22 8.56 26.51
CA VAL A 14 -9.82 9.51 27.57
C VAL A 14 -8.38 10.06 27.41
N PRO A 15 -7.33 9.23 27.22
CA PRO A 15 -5.98 9.73 27.01
C PRO A 15 -5.83 10.46 25.67
N ALA A 16 -6.51 10.01 24.61
CA ALA A 16 -6.47 10.66 23.30
C ALA A 16 -7.12 12.06 23.31
N SER A 17 -8.16 12.29 24.13
CA SER A 17 -8.72 13.63 24.33
C SER A 17 -7.73 14.55 25.07
N LEU A 18 -7.04 14.01 26.09
CA LEU A 18 -6.04 14.74 26.86
C LEU A 18 -4.84 15.15 25.99
N LEU A 19 -4.38 14.24 25.13
CA LEU A 19 -3.31 14.46 24.16
C LEU A 19 -3.72 15.47 23.08
N GLY A 20 -4.98 15.47 22.63
CA GLY A 20 -5.50 16.43 21.67
C GLY A 20 -5.52 17.88 22.17
N VAL A 21 -5.74 18.08 23.48
CA VAL A 21 -5.69 19.42 24.10
C VAL A 21 -4.24 19.88 24.30
N LYS A 22 -3.30 18.96 24.55
CA LYS A 22 -1.91 19.29 24.92
C LYS A 22 -0.95 19.41 23.73
N VAL A 23 -1.19 18.68 22.64
CA VAL A 23 -0.19 18.51 21.56
C VAL A 23 -0.60 19.21 20.26
N SER A 24 -1.76 18.87 19.67
CA SER A 24 -2.22 19.49 18.41
C SER A 24 -3.69 19.15 18.08
N PRO A 25 -4.40 20.03 17.35
CA PRO A 25 -5.78 19.78 16.91
C PRO A 25 -5.93 18.59 15.93
N LEU A 26 -4.83 18.08 15.36
CA LEU A 26 -4.83 16.90 14.50
C LEU A 26 -5.34 15.64 15.23
N PHE A 27 -5.12 15.56 16.55
CA PHE A 27 -5.61 14.43 17.36
C PHE A 27 -7.14 14.38 17.47
N PHE A 28 -7.85 15.49 17.24
CA PHE A 28 -9.32 15.49 17.18
C PHE A 28 -9.87 14.70 15.99
N MET A 29 -9.15 14.68 14.85
CA MET A 29 -9.56 13.91 13.67
C MET A 29 -9.50 12.40 13.93
N ALA A 30 -8.44 11.93 14.60
CA ALA A 30 -8.34 10.54 15.03
C ALA A 30 -9.47 10.16 16.00
N HIS A 31 -9.86 11.10 16.86
CA HIS A 31 -10.98 10.95 17.79
C HIS A 31 -12.33 10.72 17.08
N LEU A 32 -12.60 11.49 16.03
CA LEU A 32 -13.80 11.34 15.20
C LEU A 32 -13.84 9.99 14.50
N LEU A 33 -12.71 9.48 13.99
CA LEU A 33 -12.64 8.17 13.34
C LEU A 33 -12.98 7.03 14.33
N ILE A 34 -12.45 7.11 15.55
CA ILE A 34 -12.75 6.22 16.68
C ILE A 34 -14.25 6.29 17.02
N LEU A 35 -14.83 7.49 17.04
CA LEU A 35 -16.26 7.68 17.28
C LEU A 35 -17.15 7.07 16.18
N ILE A 36 -16.78 7.20 14.91
CA ILE A 36 -17.55 6.63 13.78
C ILE A 36 -17.54 5.09 13.82
N GLY A 37 -16.44 4.49 14.29
CA GLY A 37 -16.31 3.05 14.54
C GLY A 37 -17.24 2.49 15.64
N ARG A 38 -17.96 3.35 16.38
CA ARG A 38 -19.03 2.92 17.30
C ARG A 38 -20.32 2.49 16.59
N SER A 39 -20.51 2.85 15.32
CA SER A 39 -21.73 2.51 14.60
C SER A 39 -21.79 1.00 14.33
N ASN A 40 -22.96 0.38 14.53
CA ASN A 40 -23.17 -1.04 14.22
C ASN A 40 -22.92 -1.34 12.73
N VAL A 41 -23.09 -0.34 11.86
CA VAL A 41 -22.81 -0.44 10.42
C VAL A 41 -21.30 -0.59 10.16
N ALA A 42 -20.46 0.29 10.73
CA ALA A 42 -19.01 0.21 10.53
C ALA A 42 -18.41 -1.07 11.15
N GLN A 43 -18.93 -1.52 12.30
CA GLN A 43 -18.49 -2.76 12.92
C GLN A 43 -18.83 -3.98 12.07
N ASN A 44 -20.03 -4.04 11.49
CA ASN A 44 -20.41 -5.12 10.58
C ASN A 44 -19.53 -5.14 9.32
N VAL A 45 -19.11 -3.98 8.80
CA VAL A 45 -18.18 -3.90 7.65
C VAL A 45 -16.79 -4.40 8.03
N ILE A 46 -16.24 -3.99 9.18
CA ILE A 46 -14.93 -4.45 9.65
C ILE A 46 -14.97 -5.95 9.95
N GLU A 47 -16.03 -6.43 10.58
CA GLU A 47 -16.24 -7.85 10.89
C GLU A 47 -16.40 -8.67 9.61
N ALA A 48 -17.07 -8.14 8.58
CA ALA A 48 -17.11 -8.76 7.25
C ALA A 48 -15.73 -8.83 6.57
N MET A 49 -14.88 -7.81 6.76
CA MET A 49 -13.50 -7.81 6.24
C MET A 49 -12.56 -8.72 7.05
N THR A 50 -12.78 -8.88 8.35
CA THR A 50 -11.89 -9.61 9.26
C THR A 50 -12.33 -11.04 9.57
N ALA A 51 -13.55 -11.45 9.21
CA ALA A 51 -14.02 -12.83 9.32
C ALA A 51 -13.07 -13.84 8.64
N ASN A 52 -12.40 -13.41 7.56
CA ASN A 52 -11.39 -14.18 6.81
C ASN A 52 -10.01 -13.50 6.80
N GLY A 53 -9.68 -12.74 7.85
CA GLY A 53 -8.48 -11.88 7.88
C GLY A 53 -7.15 -12.63 7.75
N THR A 54 -7.09 -13.90 8.20
CA THR A 54 -5.91 -14.75 8.06
C THR A 54 -5.61 -15.10 6.60
N SER A 55 -6.62 -15.45 5.82
CA SER A 55 -6.48 -15.74 4.39
C SER A 55 -6.10 -14.50 3.58
N LEU A 56 -6.62 -13.33 3.97
CA LEU A 56 -6.24 -12.05 3.38
C LEU A 56 -4.77 -11.72 3.65
N LEU A 57 -4.30 -11.90 4.90
CA LEU A 57 -2.91 -11.64 5.27
C LEU A 57 -1.94 -12.55 4.50
N MET A 58 -2.25 -13.84 4.38
CA MET A 58 -1.41 -14.78 3.62
C MET A 58 -1.31 -14.39 2.15
N THR A 59 -2.40 -13.91 1.56
CA THR A 59 -2.42 -13.43 0.17
C THR A 59 -1.60 -12.15 -0.01
N LEU A 60 -1.64 -11.23 0.95
CA LEU A 60 -0.82 -10.02 0.93
C LEU A 60 0.67 -10.33 1.05
N ILE A 61 1.05 -11.28 1.92
CA ILE A 61 2.44 -11.72 2.08
C ILE A 61 2.95 -12.37 0.78
N LEU A 62 2.15 -13.25 0.19
CA LEU A 62 2.48 -13.89 -1.09
C LEU A 62 2.64 -12.85 -2.21
N GLY A 63 1.71 -11.90 -2.32
CA GLY A 63 1.77 -10.82 -3.29
C GLY A 63 3.00 -9.93 -3.11
N MET A 64 3.36 -9.62 -1.86
CA MET A 64 4.56 -8.86 -1.53
C MET A 64 5.83 -9.59 -1.99
N PHE A 65 5.91 -10.90 -1.80
CA PHE A 65 7.04 -11.71 -2.25
C PHE A 65 7.17 -11.73 -3.79
N ILE A 66 6.04 -11.85 -4.51
CA ILE A 66 6.03 -11.82 -5.98
C ILE A 66 6.53 -10.47 -6.51
N VAL A 67 6.05 -9.35 -5.95
CA VAL A 67 6.49 -8.01 -6.34
C VAL A 67 7.98 -7.82 -6.08
N TYR A 68 8.50 -8.33 -4.95
CA TYR A 68 9.93 -8.27 -4.64
C TYR A 68 10.80 -8.95 -5.70
N VAL A 69 10.47 -10.19 -6.08
CA VAL A 69 11.23 -10.92 -7.12
C VAL A 69 11.16 -10.19 -8.47
N PHE A 70 10.00 -9.68 -8.85
CA PHE A 70 9.85 -8.90 -10.09
C PHE A 70 10.72 -7.64 -10.09
N THR A 71 10.75 -6.90 -8.97
CA THR A 71 11.58 -5.70 -8.84
C THR A 71 13.08 -6.01 -8.77
N ALA A 72 13.48 -7.13 -8.17
CA ALA A 72 14.89 -7.54 -8.13
C ALA A 72 15.40 -7.94 -9.52
N ILE A 73 14.61 -8.69 -10.29
CA ILE A 73 14.93 -9.06 -11.67
C ILE A 73 14.95 -7.82 -12.58
N GLY A 74 13.98 -6.91 -12.41
CA GLY A 74 13.92 -5.64 -13.12
C GLY A 74 15.10 -4.73 -12.83
N TYR A 75 15.59 -4.72 -11.59
CA TYR A 75 16.78 -3.97 -11.20
C TYR A 75 18.06 -4.50 -11.88
N GLU A 76 18.24 -5.81 -11.99
CA GLU A 76 19.45 -6.38 -12.60
C GLU A 76 19.44 -6.35 -14.15
N LEU A 77 18.26 -6.41 -14.79
CA LEU A 77 18.14 -6.49 -16.26
C LEU A 77 17.79 -5.16 -16.94
N PHE A 78 17.10 -4.27 -16.23
CA PHE A 78 16.49 -3.06 -16.77
C PHE A 78 16.67 -1.86 -15.81
N ALA A 79 17.73 -1.84 -14.98
CA ALA A 79 18.01 -0.73 -14.04
C ALA A 79 17.79 0.66 -14.65
N GLU A 80 18.24 0.82 -15.89
CA GLU A 80 18.21 2.06 -16.66
C GLU A 80 16.85 2.37 -17.32
N ASP A 81 15.98 1.37 -17.56
CA ASP A 81 14.61 1.56 -18.05
C ASP A 81 13.57 1.63 -16.89
N LEU A 82 13.91 1.14 -15.69
CA LEU A 82 13.09 1.23 -14.47
C LEU A 82 13.11 2.62 -13.83
N ALA A 83 14.18 3.39 -14.05
CA ALA A 83 14.34 4.72 -13.47
C ALA A 83 13.38 5.76 -14.07
N GLY A 84 12.86 5.53 -15.28
CA GLY A 84 11.90 6.40 -15.98
C GLY A 84 12.34 7.87 -16.06
N GLU A 85 11.44 8.76 -16.47
CA GLU A 85 11.72 10.22 -16.41
C GLU A 85 11.77 10.76 -14.97
N THR A 86 11.36 9.95 -13.98
CA THR A 86 11.34 10.28 -12.55
C THR A 86 12.49 9.57 -11.81
N HIS A 87 13.70 9.78 -12.33
CA HIS A 87 14.99 9.17 -11.97
C HIS A 87 15.40 9.24 -10.48
N GLU A 88 14.54 9.76 -9.59
CA GLU A 88 14.85 10.01 -8.18
C GLU A 88 14.34 8.91 -7.23
N ASN A 89 13.32 8.13 -7.61
CA ASN A 89 12.66 7.17 -6.69
C ASN A 89 13.10 5.69 -6.85
N CYS A 90 13.98 5.34 -7.79
CA CYS A 90 14.43 3.96 -8.00
C CYS A 90 15.98 3.86 -8.04
N THR A 91 16.66 4.50 -7.09
CA THR A 91 18.14 4.42 -6.94
C THR A 91 18.59 3.23 -6.10
N THR A 92 17.71 2.69 -5.26
CA THR A 92 17.97 1.50 -4.44
C THR A 92 16.85 0.49 -4.65
N LEU A 93 17.17 -0.80 -4.54
CA LEU A 93 16.21 -1.89 -4.68
C LEU A 93 15.00 -1.74 -3.75
N LEU A 94 15.22 -1.23 -2.53
CA LEU A 94 14.17 -1.02 -1.54
C LEU A 94 13.23 0.14 -1.93
N GLN A 95 13.79 1.27 -2.38
CA GLN A 95 12.98 2.39 -2.89
C GLN A 95 12.11 1.96 -4.07
N CYS A 96 12.70 1.20 -5.00
CA CYS A 96 11.98 0.71 -6.16
C CYS A 96 10.88 -0.31 -5.81
N PHE A 97 11.16 -1.18 -4.84
CA PHE A 97 10.15 -2.08 -4.28
C PHE A 97 8.98 -1.33 -3.63
N ILE A 98 9.26 -0.32 -2.79
CA ILE A 98 8.20 0.50 -2.17
C ILE A 98 7.38 1.21 -3.24
N PHE A 99 8.05 1.80 -4.23
CA PHE A 99 7.39 2.47 -5.32
C PHE A 99 6.48 1.52 -6.12
N ALA A 100 6.97 0.34 -6.49
CA ALA A 100 6.19 -0.67 -7.21
C ALA A 100 5.00 -1.19 -6.39
N PHE A 101 5.18 -1.42 -5.08
CA PHE A 101 4.11 -1.91 -4.21
C PHE A 101 3.02 -0.85 -3.98
N VAL A 102 3.43 0.42 -3.84
CA VAL A 102 2.51 1.51 -3.51
C VAL A 102 1.82 2.05 -4.77
N SER A 103 2.55 2.23 -5.86
CA SER A 103 2.03 2.78 -7.12
C SER A 103 1.49 1.72 -8.08
N GLY A 104 2.01 0.49 -8.06
CA GLY A 104 1.61 -0.58 -8.96
C GLY A 104 0.11 -0.93 -8.91
N PRO A 105 -0.48 -1.19 -7.72
CA PRO A 105 -1.90 -1.51 -7.60
C PRO A 105 -2.84 -0.38 -8.03
N ARG A 106 -2.33 0.86 -8.09
CA ARG A 106 -3.08 2.06 -8.49
C ARG A 106 -3.01 2.32 -9.99
N ALA A 107 -1.97 1.80 -10.65
CA ALA A 107 -1.84 1.86 -12.09
C ALA A 107 -2.76 0.81 -12.72
N GLY A 108 -3.76 1.25 -13.47
CA GLY A 108 -4.78 0.36 -14.07
C GLY A 108 -4.21 -0.76 -14.95
N GLY A 109 -3.00 -0.62 -15.47
CA GLY A 109 -2.24 -1.63 -16.23
C GLY A 109 -1.08 -2.30 -15.46
N GLY A 110 -0.94 -2.05 -14.16
CA GLY A 110 0.11 -2.61 -13.31
C GLY A 110 1.46 -1.88 -13.39
N VAL A 111 2.49 -2.47 -12.78
CA VAL A 111 3.84 -1.87 -12.67
C VAL A 111 4.55 -1.67 -14.01
N GLY A 112 4.17 -2.42 -15.04
CA GLY A 112 4.77 -2.34 -16.38
C GLY A 112 4.42 -1.06 -17.16
N GLU A 113 3.32 -0.39 -16.80
CA GLU A 113 2.92 0.89 -17.42
C GLU A 113 3.71 2.08 -16.88
N LEU A 114 4.34 1.94 -15.71
CA LEU A 114 5.25 2.94 -15.15
C LEU A 114 6.67 2.86 -15.72
N LEU A 115 7.01 1.75 -16.37
CA LEU A 115 8.31 1.58 -17.02
C LEU A 115 8.30 2.34 -18.34
N THR A 116 9.29 3.21 -18.56
CA THR A 116 9.40 3.94 -19.82
C THR A 116 9.59 2.96 -20.98
N GLN A 117 8.71 3.02 -21.99
CA GLN A 117 8.69 2.11 -23.14
C GLN A 117 9.88 2.30 -24.13
N HIS A 118 11.03 2.81 -23.69
CA HIS A 118 12.05 3.27 -24.63
C HIS A 118 12.85 2.15 -25.31
N ARG A 119 12.82 0.90 -24.82
CA ARG A 119 13.52 -0.24 -25.45
C ARG A 119 12.64 -1.31 -26.10
N TRP A 120 11.40 -1.52 -25.64
CA TRP A 120 10.51 -2.57 -26.20
C TRP A 120 10.01 -2.28 -27.62
N GLU A 121 9.92 -1.00 -28.02
CA GLU A 121 9.55 -0.61 -29.40
C GLU A 121 10.69 -0.95 -30.40
N SER A 122 11.96 -0.75 -30.00
CA SER A 122 13.14 -0.97 -30.87
C SER A 122 13.33 -2.45 -31.26
N THR A 123 13.10 -3.38 -30.34
CA THR A 123 13.20 -4.83 -30.62
C THR A 123 12.11 -5.31 -31.57
N ARG A 124 10.91 -4.72 -31.55
CA ARG A 124 9.85 -5.00 -32.54
C ARG A 124 10.19 -4.46 -33.92
N HIS A 125 10.96 -3.37 -34.03
CA HIS A 125 11.47 -2.87 -35.30
C HIS A 125 12.53 -3.80 -35.91
N LEU A 126 13.40 -4.40 -35.09
CA LEU A 126 14.39 -5.39 -35.58
C LEU A 126 13.75 -6.74 -35.95
N LEU A 127 12.75 -7.21 -35.19
CA LEU A 127 11.98 -8.43 -35.53
C LEU A 127 11.05 -8.25 -36.74
N ARG A 128 10.77 -7.02 -37.15
CA ARG A 128 10.06 -6.73 -38.41
C ARG A 128 10.97 -6.61 -39.63
N LEU A 129 12.29 -6.60 -39.43
CA LEU A 129 13.31 -6.47 -40.47
C LEU A 129 14.17 -7.75 -40.62
N GLY A 130 13.80 -8.85 -39.96
CA GLY A 130 14.42 -10.17 -40.08
C GLY A 130 13.48 -11.19 -40.70
#